data_AF-A0A8J7BFM8-F1
#
_entry.id   AF-A0A8J7BFM8-F1
#
_cell.length_a   1.000
_cell.length_b   1.000
_cell.length_c   1.000
_cell.angle_alpha   90.00
_cell.angle_beta   90.00
_cell.angle_gamma   90.00
#
_symmetry.space_group_name_H-M   'P 1'
#
loop_
_entity.id
_entity.type
_entity.pdbx_description
1 polymer ?
#
loop_
_entity_poly.entity_id
_entity_poly.type
_entity_poly.pdbx_seq_one_letter_code
_entity_poly.pdbx_strand_id
1 'polypeptide(L)'
;MLRSSKYLIWPLVLGLAACGNRLDTAEVESAIQADIERQGRRLSLKAVLCPKDVSRQAEAYFRCVGEVDGGGTFTINVIQQDNQGNVTWEIPNSKALLNLPKVEDSIQQELSQAYSQRAQIDCGSATYRVNQPGDRFECQVVGGVTTDTSTITAVLVSIDPDSDLNWQEQTAAPRASLQAIAAPGSSSPTGTAAPQAKPSAAPTTMPKSTAVTGPTGRTVNRPYVRGDDN
;
A
#
# COMPACT_ATOMS: atom_id res chain seq x y z
N MET A 1 -76.57 -13.90 -43.73
CA MET A 1 -75.47 -14.62 -44.41
C MET A 1 -74.15 -14.18 -43.79
N LEU A 2 -73.58 -15.04 -42.95
CA LEU A 2 -72.24 -14.88 -42.36
C LEU A 2 -71.17 -15.06 -43.44
N ARG A 3 -70.17 -14.18 -43.49
CA ARG A 3 -68.89 -14.50 -44.14
C ARG A 3 -67.74 -14.02 -43.25
N SER A 4 -67.18 -15.02 -42.56
CA SER A 4 -65.91 -14.99 -41.87
C SER A 4 -64.80 -14.48 -42.80
N SER A 5 -64.05 -13.46 -42.38
CA SER A 5 -62.75 -13.15 -42.96
C SER A 5 -61.68 -13.45 -41.92
N LYS A 6 -60.81 -14.37 -42.32
CA LYS A 6 -59.84 -15.13 -41.54
C LYS A 6 -58.45 -14.57 -41.82
N TYR A 7 -57.71 -14.24 -40.76
CA TYR A 7 -56.25 -14.09 -40.64
C TYR A 7 -55.52 -12.99 -41.44
N LEU A 8 -54.80 -12.13 -40.71
CA LEU A 8 -53.33 -12.22 -40.66
C LEU A 8 -52.81 -11.44 -39.44
N ILE A 9 -52.68 -12.11 -38.30
CA ILE A 9 -51.92 -11.60 -37.15
C ILE A 9 -50.46 -11.90 -37.48
N TRP A 10 -49.72 -10.87 -37.90
CA TRP A 10 -48.27 -10.94 -38.08
C TRP A 10 -47.63 -10.83 -36.70
N PRO A 11 -46.89 -11.84 -36.19
CA PRO A 11 -46.15 -11.67 -34.95
C PRO A 11 -44.99 -10.71 -35.22
N LEU A 12 -45.06 -9.53 -34.61
CA LEU A 12 -43.95 -8.61 -34.47
C LEU A 12 -42.92 -9.25 -33.53
N VAL A 13 -41.99 -10.01 -34.10
CA VAL A 13 -40.82 -10.52 -33.36
C VAL A 13 -39.88 -9.33 -33.14
N LEU A 14 -40.03 -8.62 -32.01
CA LEU A 14 -38.97 -7.80 -31.44
C LEU A 14 -37.89 -8.73 -30.91
N GLY A 15 -36.91 -9.05 -31.74
CA GLY A 15 -35.64 -9.60 -31.28
C GLY A 15 -34.91 -8.52 -30.49
N LEU A 16 -34.88 -8.63 -29.16
CA LEU A 16 -34.01 -7.82 -28.32
C LEU A 16 -32.55 -8.11 -28.68
N ALA A 17 -31.90 -7.17 -29.35
CA ALA A 17 -30.44 -7.10 -29.39
C ALA A 17 -29.93 -6.76 -27.97
N ALA A 18 -29.87 -7.77 -27.09
CA ALA A 18 -29.24 -7.68 -25.76
C ALA A 18 -27.74 -7.98 -25.79
N CYS A 19 -27.14 -8.09 -26.98
CA CYS A 19 -25.70 -8.20 -27.19
C CYS A 19 -25.15 -6.81 -27.50
N GLY A 20 -24.52 -6.13 -26.53
CA GLY A 20 -23.82 -4.88 -26.86
C GLY A 20 -23.19 -4.11 -25.71
N ASN A 21 -23.63 -4.29 -24.46
CA ASN A 21 -23.16 -3.45 -23.35
C ASN A 21 -22.45 -4.22 -22.22
N ARG A 22 -21.56 -5.15 -22.60
CA ARG A 22 -20.70 -5.87 -21.65
C ARG A 22 -19.27 -5.36 -21.70
N LEU A 23 -18.62 -5.39 -20.56
CA LEU A 23 -17.21 -5.06 -20.41
C LEU A 23 -16.39 -6.25 -20.91
N ASP A 24 -15.29 -5.99 -21.63
CA ASP A 24 -14.34 -7.04 -21.98
C ASP A 24 -13.50 -7.39 -20.74
N THR A 25 -13.97 -8.37 -19.98
CA THR A 25 -13.31 -8.77 -18.74
C THR A 25 -11.99 -9.49 -19.02
N ALA A 26 -11.80 -10.07 -20.20
CA ALA A 26 -10.54 -10.74 -20.54
C ALA A 26 -9.42 -9.72 -20.79
N GLU A 27 -9.75 -8.60 -21.44
CA GLU A 27 -8.83 -7.45 -21.56
C GLU A 27 -8.47 -6.88 -20.18
N VAL A 28 -9.48 -6.70 -19.30
CA VAL A 28 -9.26 -6.23 -17.93
C VAL A 28 -8.39 -7.20 -17.12
N GLU A 29 -8.64 -8.51 -17.20
CA GLU A 29 -7.82 -9.55 -16.56
C GLU A 29 -6.35 -9.44 -16.97
N SER A 30 -6.09 -9.34 -18.28
CA SER A 30 -4.73 -9.23 -18.83
C SER A 30 -4.03 -7.93 -18.44
N ALA A 31 -4.76 -6.80 -18.49
CA ALA A 31 -4.22 -5.49 -18.12
C ALA A 31 -3.84 -5.44 -16.63
N ILE A 32 -4.71 -5.95 -15.75
CA ILE A 32 -4.46 -6.04 -14.31
C ILE A 32 -3.25 -6.95 -14.05
N GLN A 33 -3.18 -8.13 -14.67
CA GLN A 33 -2.06 -9.05 -14.50
C GLN A 33 -0.74 -8.40 -14.88
N ALA A 34 -0.67 -7.79 -16.07
CA ALA A 34 0.55 -7.16 -16.57
C ALA A 34 0.99 -5.97 -15.69
N ASP A 35 0.04 -5.19 -15.15
CA ASP A 35 0.36 -4.09 -14.24
C ASP A 35 0.93 -4.60 -12.90
N ILE A 36 0.30 -5.61 -12.30
CA ILE A 36 0.74 -6.17 -11.02
C ILE A 36 2.14 -6.77 -11.15
N GLU A 37 2.40 -7.56 -12.19
CA GLU A 37 3.71 -8.19 -12.42
C GLU A 37 4.80 -7.15 -12.70
N ARG A 38 4.48 -6.08 -13.43
CA ARG A 38 5.40 -4.97 -13.69
C ARG A 38 5.75 -4.20 -12.42
N GLN A 39 4.78 -3.96 -11.55
CA GLN A 39 4.97 -3.18 -10.32
C GLN A 39 5.47 -4.03 -9.14
N GLY A 40 5.42 -5.36 -9.27
CA GLY A 40 5.84 -6.30 -8.25
C GLY A 40 7.32 -6.66 -8.34
N ARG A 41 7.95 -6.93 -7.18
CA ARG A 41 9.31 -7.47 -7.15
C ARG A 41 9.28 -8.98 -7.10
N ARG A 42 9.76 -9.64 -8.16
CA ARG A 42 9.76 -11.12 -8.29
C ARG A 42 8.36 -11.71 -8.08
N LEU A 43 7.35 -10.96 -8.52
CA LEU A 43 5.96 -11.36 -8.46
C LEU A 43 5.55 -11.86 -9.84
N SER A 44 5.04 -13.08 -9.88
CA SER A 44 4.43 -13.65 -11.08
C SER A 44 3.03 -14.13 -10.68
N LEU A 45 2.05 -13.88 -11.55
CA LEU A 45 0.69 -14.32 -11.32
C LEU A 45 0.39 -15.50 -12.23
N LYS A 46 -0.28 -16.48 -11.66
CA LYS A 46 -0.81 -17.61 -12.41
C LYS A 46 -2.00 -17.18 -13.25
N ALA A 47 -2.88 -16.36 -12.68
CA ALA A 47 -4.08 -15.85 -13.34
C ALA A 47 -4.66 -14.64 -12.61
N VAL A 48 -5.43 -13.84 -13.35
CA VAL A 48 -6.43 -12.91 -12.81
C VAL A 48 -7.79 -13.36 -13.34
N LEU A 49 -8.77 -13.49 -12.45
CA LEU A 49 -10.10 -13.98 -12.76
C LEU A 49 -11.15 -12.93 -12.40
N CYS A 50 -11.78 -12.35 -13.41
CA CYS A 50 -12.88 -11.41 -13.24
C CYS A 50 -14.23 -12.11 -13.53
N PRO A 51 -15.36 -11.60 -13.00
CA PRO A 51 -16.68 -12.10 -13.34
C PRO A 51 -16.93 -11.95 -14.85
N LYS A 52 -17.47 -12.98 -15.51
CA LYS A 52 -17.62 -12.98 -16.98
C LYS A 52 -18.76 -12.12 -17.52
N ASP A 53 -19.69 -11.70 -16.66
CA ASP A 53 -20.92 -11.01 -17.08
C ASP A 53 -21.05 -9.62 -16.44
N VAL A 54 -20.05 -8.77 -16.65
CA VAL A 54 -20.04 -7.39 -16.15
C VAL A 54 -20.62 -6.45 -17.20
N SER A 55 -21.67 -5.71 -16.83
CA SER A 55 -22.24 -4.66 -17.69
C SER A 55 -21.35 -3.41 -17.68
N ARG A 56 -21.23 -2.75 -18.83
CA ARG A 56 -20.58 -1.43 -18.89
C ARG A 56 -21.45 -0.38 -18.24
N GLN A 57 -20.98 0.16 -17.12
CA GLN A 57 -21.68 1.16 -16.34
C GLN A 57 -20.67 1.99 -15.58
N ALA A 58 -20.75 3.32 -15.73
CA ALA A 58 -19.91 4.24 -14.98
C ALA A 58 -20.10 4.03 -13.47
N GLU A 59 -18.99 4.12 -12.74
CA GLU A 59 -18.88 3.92 -11.28
C GLU A 59 -19.28 2.52 -10.80
N ALA A 60 -19.54 1.57 -11.70
CA ALA A 60 -19.87 0.21 -11.31
C ALA A 60 -18.65 -0.50 -10.72
N TYR A 61 -18.90 -1.22 -9.64
CA TYR A 61 -17.89 -1.94 -8.87
C TYR A 61 -18.02 -3.45 -9.06
N PHE A 62 -16.89 -4.13 -9.21
CA PHE A 62 -16.81 -5.59 -9.18
C PHE A 62 -15.47 -6.05 -8.61
N ARG A 63 -15.36 -7.34 -8.31
CA ARG A 63 -14.14 -7.94 -7.75
C ARG A 63 -13.57 -8.96 -8.69
N CYS A 64 -12.28 -8.86 -8.95
CA CYS A 64 -11.50 -9.93 -9.55
C CYS A 64 -10.69 -10.66 -8.47
N VAL A 65 -10.23 -11.86 -8.78
CA VAL A 65 -9.38 -12.68 -7.94
C VAL A 65 -8.04 -12.85 -8.65
N GLY A 66 -6.95 -12.48 -7.99
CA GLY A 66 -5.60 -12.78 -8.45
C GLY A 66 -5.09 -14.07 -7.82
N GLU A 67 -4.38 -14.90 -8.58
CA GLU A 67 -3.67 -16.09 -8.13
C GLU A 67 -2.17 -15.86 -8.28
N VAL A 68 -1.40 -16.02 -7.20
CA VAL A 68 0.07 -15.88 -7.24
C VAL A 68 0.71 -17.19 -7.70
N ASP A 69 1.78 -17.11 -8.49
CA ASP A 69 2.63 -18.26 -8.80
C ASP A 69 3.33 -18.74 -7.52
N GLY A 70 2.98 -19.96 -7.07
CA GLY A 70 3.38 -20.49 -5.76
C GLY A 70 2.22 -20.67 -4.78
N GLY A 71 1.04 -20.16 -5.13
CA GLY A 71 -0.22 -20.37 -4.40
C GLY A 71 -0.69 -19.15 -3.63
N GLY A 72 -1.92 -19.24 -3.13
CA GLY A 72 -2.62 -18.13 -2.50
C GLY A 72 -3.40 -17.28 -3.50
N THR A 73 -4.46 -16.65 -3.01
CA THR A 73 -5.30 -15.75 -3.79
C THR A 73 -5.50 -14.42 -3.06
N PHE A 74 -5.74 -13.37 -3.84
CA PHE A 74 -6.03 -12.04 -3.31
C PHE A 74 -7.17 -11.39 -4.09
N THR A 75 -7.86 -10.46 -3.42
CA THR A 75 -8.98 -9.71 -4.03
C THR A 75 -8.46 -8.47 -4.73
N ILE A 76 -9.03 -8.17 -5.90
CA ILE A 76 -8.77 -6.97 -6.67
C ILE A 76 -10.10 -6.23 -6.81
N ASN A 77 -10.16 -5.04 -6.24
CA ASN A 77 -11.33 -4.17 -6.28
C ASN A 77 -11.28 -3.35 -7.57
N VAL A 78 -12.24 -3.54 -8.48
CA VAL A 78 -12.27 -2.83 -9.76
C VAL A 78 -13.47 -1.89 -9.80
N ILE A 79 -13.22 -0.66 -10.24
CA ILE A 79 -14.23 0.38 -10.45
C ILE A 79 -14.17 0.81 -11.91
N GLN A 80 -15.32 0.74 -12.59
CA GLN A 80 -15.47 1.32 -13.92
C GLN A 80 -15.53 2.84 -13.80
N GLN A 81 -14.64 3.53 -14.49
CA GLN A 81 -14.60 5.00 -14.50
C GLN A 81 -15.69 5.57 -15.41
N ASP A 82 -16.06 4.83 -16.45
CA ASP A 82 -17.07 5.25 -17.42
C ASP A 82 -17.79 4.06 -18.07
N ASN A 83 -18.65 4.37 -19.04
CA ASN A 83 -19.36 3.39 -19.86
C ASN A 83 -18.59 2.98 -21.13
N GLN A 84 -17.34 3.42 -21.29
CA GLN A 84 -16.48 3.05 -22.42
C GLN A 84 -15.63 1.82 -22.10
N GLY A 85 -15.53 1.46 -20.82
CA GLY A 85 -14.78 0.31 -20.34
C GLY A 85 -13.46 0.69 -19.69
N ASN A 86 -13.22 1.98 -19.42
CA ASN A 86 -12.08 2.40 -18.62
C ASN A 86 -12.31 1.98 -17.17
N VAL A 87 -11.31 1.35 -16.57
CA VAL A 87 -11.37 0.86 -15.19
C VAL A 87 -10.15 1.33 -14.40
N THR A 88 -10.34 1.44 -13.09
CA THR A 88 -9.25 1.55 -12.11
C THR A 88 -9.39 0.41 -11.12
N TRP A 89 -8.27 -0.02 -10.54
CA TRP A 89 -8.28 -1.05 -9.53
C TRP A 89 -7.46 -0.66 -8.30
N GLU A 90 -7.83 -1.23 -7.16
CA GLU A 90 -6.99 -1.26 -5.97
C GLU A 90 -6.84 -2.69 -5.46
N ILE A 91 -5.73 -2.95 -4.78
CA ILE A 91 -5.44 -4.24 -4.17
C ILE A 91 -5.16 -4.00 -2.69
N PRO A 92 -6.02 -4.47 -1.77
CA PRO A 92 -5.75 -4.39 -0.35
C PRO A 92 -4.64 -5.38 0.07
N ASN A 93 -4.07 -5.17 1.24
CA ASN A 93 -3.21 -6.17 1.87
C ASN A 93 -4.00 -7.45 2.14
N SER A 94 -3.36 -8.59 1.90
CA SER A 94 -3.97 -9.91 2.06
C SER A 94 -2.92 -10.93 2.49
N LYS A 95 -3.37 -12.16 2.77
CA LYS A 95 -2.50 -13.28 3.13
C LYS A 95 -1.59 -13.74 1.98
N ALA A 96 -1.87 -13.35 0.73
CA ALA A 96 -1.06 -13.75 -0.44
C ALA A 96 -0.23 -12.59 -1.02
N LEU A 97 -0.71 -11.35 -0.90
CA LEU A 97 -0.09 -10.18 -1.51
C LEU A 97 -0.13 -8.96 -0.58
N LEU A 98 1.01 -8.29 -0.49
CA LEU A 98 1.19 -7.00 0.16
C LEU A 98 1.19 -5.87 -0.87
N ASN A 99 0.44 -4.82 -0.56
CA ASN A 99 0.50 -3.51 -1.18
C ASN A 99 1.40 -2.62 -0.31
N LEU A 100 2.66 -2.46 -0.70
CA LEU A 100 3.67 -1.78 0.10
C LEU A 100 3.31 -0.33 0.42
N PRO A 101 2.76 0.48 -0.50
CA PRO A 101 2.21 1.79 -0.15
C PRO A 101 1.20 1.76 1.00
N LYS A 102 0.27 0.79 1.03
CA LYS A 102 -0.68 0.66 2.15
C LYS A 102 0.02 0.23 3.45
N VAL A 103 1.09 -0.55 3.37
CA VAL A 103 1.93 -0.90 4.53
C VAL A 103 2.67 0.34 5.05
N GLU A 104 3.29 1.11 4.16
CA GLU A 104 3.96 2.40 4.46
C GLU A 104 3.00 3.36 5.17
N ASP A 105 1.79 3.53 4.63
CA ASP A 105 0.75 4.40 5.20
C ASP A 105 0.35 3.98 6.62
N SER A 106 0.19 2.67 6.88
CA SER A 106 -0.15 2.15 8.21
C SER A 106 0.96 2.44 9.22
N ILE A 107 2.21 2.11 8.88
CA ILE A 107 3.37 2.33 9.75
C ILE A 107 3.57 3.83 9.99
N GLN A 108 3.40 4.65 8.95
CA GLN A 108 3.48 6.10 9.05
C GLN A 108 2.42 6.66 10.00
N GLN A 109 1.18 6.18 9.91
CA GLN A 109 0.10 6.60 10.79
C GLN A 109 0.40 6.25 12.24
N GLU A 110 0.84 5.02 12.51
CA GLU A 110 1.15 4.54 13.86
C GLU A 110 2.32 5.31 14.48
N LEU A 111 3.42 5.51 13.74
CA LEU A 111 4.55 6.32 14.19
C LEU A 111 4.17 7.78 14.42
N SER A 112 3.34 8.36 13.53
CA SER A 112 2.90 9.73 13.68
C SER A 112 2.01 9.93 14.91
N GLN A 113 1.21 8.92 15.25
CA GLN A 113 0.40 8.92 16.47
C GLN A 113 1.26 8.75 17.73
N ALA A 114 2.27 7.87 17.70
CA ALA A 114 3.14 7.60 18.84
C ALA A 114 4.03 8.81 19.19
N TYR A 115 4.60 9.47 18.18
CA TYR A 115 5.62 10.52 18.38
C TYR A 115 5.15 11.94 18.10
N SER A 116 3.89 12.12 17.66
CA SER A 116 3.35 13.42 17.23
C SER A 116 4.20 14.10 16.14
N GLN A 117 4.96 13.31 15.38
CA GLN A 117 5.84 13.75 14.31
C GLN A 117 5.49 13.00 13.03
N ARG A 118 5.38 13.71 11.90
CA ARG A 118 5.17 13.04 10.61
C ARG A 118 6.39 12.21 10.25
N ALA A 119 6.21 10.90 10.18
CA ALA A 119 7.17 9.99 9.57
C ALA A 119 6.93 9.92 8.05
N GLN A 120 7.93 9.49 7.30
CA GLN A 120 7.80 9.08 5.90
C GLN A 120 8.50 7.73 5.79
N ILE A 121 7.79 6.71 5.34
CA ILE A 121 8.28 5.33 5.31
C ILE A 121 8.51 4.92 3.86
N ASP A 122 9.70 4.39 3.57
CA ASP A 122 10.07 3.85 2.25
C ASP A 122 10.38 2.35 2.41
N CYS A 123 9.46 1.50 1.97
CA CYS A 123 9.61 0.04 1.96
C CYS A 123 10.23 -0.48 0.65
N GLY A 124 10.79 0.41 -0.17
CA GLY A 124 11.43 0.12 -1.45
C GLY A 124 10.61 0.57 -2.66
N SER A 125 11.14 0.30 -3.86
CA SER A 125 10.55 0.77 -5.11
C SER A 125 9.41 -0.09 -5.67
N ALA A 126 9.16 -1.25 -5.08
CA ALA A 126 8.10 -2.15 -5.54
C ALA A 126 6.75 -1.74 -4.94
N THR A 127 5.68 -1.83 -5.73
CA THR A 127 4.33 -1.57 -5.21
C THR A 127 3.77 -2.84 -4.56
N TYR A 128 4.04 -4.00 -5.17
CA TYR A 128 3.53 -5.28 -4.71
C TYR A 128 4.65 -6.25 -4.31
N ARG A 129 4.39 -7.01 -3.26
CA ARG A 129 5.27 -8.09 -2.78
C ARG A 129 4.41 -9.29 -2.39
N VAL A 130 4.87 -10.50 -2.68
CA VAL A 130 4.24 -11.72 -2.16
C VAL A 130 4.31 -11.71 -0.63
N ASN A 131 3.18 -11.99 0.02
CA ASN A 131 3.14 -12.09 1.48
C ASN A 131 3.60 -13.49 1.90
N GLN A 132 4.91 -13.68 2.04
CA GLN A 132 5.50 -14.97 2.36
C GLN A 132 5.67 -15.15 3.88
N PRO A 133 5.06 -16.18 4.50
CA PRO A 133 5.25 -16.47 5.92
C PRO A 133 6.71 -16.61 6.33
N GLY A 134 7.09 -15.97 7.44
CA GLY A 134 8.46 -15.95 7.95
C GLY A 134 9.41 -14.99 7.25
N ASP A 135 8.99 -14.32 6.17
CA ASP A 135 9.80 -13.32 5.47
C ASP A 135 9.93 -12.03 6.30
N ARG A 136 11.02 -11.31 6.06
CA ARG A 136 11.35 -10.05 6.74
C ARG A 136 11.90 -9.05 5.75
N PHE A 137 11.54 -7.79 5.92
CA PHE A 137 12.06 -6.71 5.12
C PHE A 137 12.11 -5.42 5.92
N GLU A 138 13.07 -4.57 5.55
CA GLU A 138 13.27 -3.28 6.20
C GLU A 138 12.60 -2.18 5.38
N CYS A 139 11.92 -1.28 6.08
CA CYS A 139 11.45 -0.01 5.54
C CYS A 139 12.24 1.12 6.18
N GLN A 140 12.71 2.07 5.39
CA GLN A 140 13.50 3.19 5.88
C GLN A 140 12.58 4.32 6.34
N VAL A 141 12.95 4.97 7.44
CA VAL A 141 12.28 6.19 7.91
C VAL A 141 13.02 7.38 7.30
N VAL A 142 12.44 8.00 6.26
CA VAL A 142 13.10 9.07 5.49
C VAL A 142 13.32 10.30 6.37
N GLY A 143 14.60 10.59 6.64
CA GLY A 143 15.04 11.66 7.55
C GLY A 143 14.96 11.30 9.04
N GLY A 144 14.51 10.09 9.37
CA GLY A 144 14.38 9.58 10.72
C GLY A 144 13.27 10.24 11.56
N VAL A 145 12.97 9.61 12.70
CA VAL A 145 12.14 10.19 13.76
C VAL A 145 12.99 10.27 15.02
N THR A 146 13.17 11.48 15.56
CA THR A 146 13.98 11.70 16.76
C THR A 146 13.12 11.52 18.00
N THR A 147 13.59 10.66 18.90
CA THR A 147 13.06 10.46 20.25
C THR A 147 14.01 11.06 21.27
N ASP A 148 13.65 11.05 22.56
CA ASP A 148 14.49 11.61 23.62
C ASP A 148 15.88 10.94 23.74
N THR A 149 16.01 9.70 23.28
CA THR A 149 17.21 8.87 23.48
C THR A 149 17.87 8.37 22.20
N SER A 150 17.18 8.48 21.05
CA SER A 150 17.66 7.89 19.79
C SER A 150 16.98 8.48 18.56
N THR A 151 17.42 8.06 17.38
CA THR A 151 16.71 8.34 16.12
C THR A 151 16.32 7.02 15.48
N ILE A 152 15.02 6.86 15.25
CA ILE A 152 14.47 5.74 14.50
C ILE A 152 14.78 5.99 13.03
N THR A 153 15.59 5.12 12.43
CA THR A 153 16.04 5.27 11.03
C THR A 153 15.42 4.23 10.13
N ALA A 154 14.92 3.13 10.69
CA ALA A 154 14.28 2.06 9.94
C ALA A 154 13.20 1.38 10.78
N VAL A 155 12.35 0.61 10.11
CA VAL A 155 11.36 -0.28 10.67
C VAL A 155 11.57 -1.65 10.05
N LEU A 156 11.77 -2.67 10.89
CA LEU A 156 11.83 -4.04 10.43
C LEU A 156 10.43 -4.64 10.41
N VAL A 157 9.92 -4.89 9.21
CA VAL A 157 8.66 -5.61 9.01
C VAL A 157 8.95 -7.10 8.98
N SER A 158 8.15 -7.88 9.71
CA SER A 158 8.21 -9.33 9.78
C SER A 158 6.82 -9.90 9.50
N ILE A 159 6.78 -10.96 8.70
CA ILE A 159 5.56 -11.69 8.40
C ILE A 159 5.57 -12.96 9.25
N ASP A 160 4.55 -13.15 10.07
CA ASP A 160 4.44 -14.32 10.94
C ASP A 160 3.95 -15.58 10.17
N PRO A 161 3.89 -16.76 10.82
CA PRO A 161 3.43 -17.98 10.16
C PRO A 161 1.98 -17.91 9.64
N ASP A 162 1.14 -17.05 10.23
CA ASP A 162 -0.24 -16.84 9.81
C ASP A 162 -0.36 -15.78 8.70
N SER A 163 0.78 -15.28 8.18
CA SER A 163 0.88 -14.21 7.19
C SER A 163 0.35 -12.86 7.67
N ASP A 164 0.35 -12.61 8.97
CA ASP A 164 0.09 -11.29 9.54
C ASP A 164 1.38 -10.47 9.63
N LEU A 165 1.23 -9.16 9.36
CA LEU A 165 2.33 -8.22 9.39
C LEU A 165 2.54 -7.72 10.81
N ASN A 166 3.78 -7.81 11.26
CA ASN A 166 4.26 -7.21 12.50
C ASN A 166 5.45 -6.31 12.15
N TRP A 167 5.69 -5.26 12.93
CA TRP A 167 6.81 -4.38 12.68
C TRP A 167 7.46 -3.91 13.98
N GLN A 168 8.76 -3.60 13.90
CA GLN A 168 9.55 -3.12 15.04
C GLN A 168 10.44 -1.97 14.62
N GLU A 169 10.54 -0.96 15.47
CA GLU A 169 11.43 0.18 15.26
C GLU A 169 12.88 -0.25 15.34
N GLN A 170 13.68 0.25 14.41
CA GLN A 170 15.13 0.14 14.45
C GLN A 170 15.73 1.51 14.66
N THR A 171 16.40 1.66 15.79
CA THR A 171 17.14 2.86 16.14
C THR A 171 18.56 2.74 15.62
N ALA A 172 19.11 3.86 15.14
CA ALA A 172 20.54 3.93 14.92
C ALA A 172 21.24 3.74 16.27
N ALA A 173 22.16 2.77 16.35
CA ALA A 173 22.96 2.58 17.56
C ALA A 173 23.61 3.92 17.94
N PRO A 174 23.55 4.33 19.22
CA PRO A 174 24.19 5.57 19.63
C PRO A 174 25.67 5.49 19.27
N ARG A 175 26.18 6.50 18.55
CA ARG A 175 27.60 6.63 18.12
C ARG A 175 28.63 6.53 19.26
N ALA A 176 28.19 6.43 20.52
CA ALA A 176 29.02 6.32 21.71
C ALA A 176 29.78 4.99 21.83
N SER A 177 29.44 3.94 21.08
CA SER A 177 30.05 2.60 21.25
C SER A 177 31.22 2.26 20.30
N LEU A 178 31.55 3.11 19.32
CA LEU A 178 32.72 2.88 18.44
C LEU A 178 34.06 3.38 19.00
N GLN A 179 34.08 3.98 20.21
CA GLN A 179 35.31 4.44 20.87
C GLN A 179 35.76 3.58 22.06
N ALA A 180 35.08 2.47 22.36
CA ALA A 180 35.42 1.60 23.50
C ALA A 180 35.87 0.20 23.06
N ILE A 181 36.89 0.12 22.19
CA ILE A 181 37.72 -1.09 22.05
C ILE A 181 39.19 -0.70 22.30
N ALA A 182 39.44 -0.16 23.48
CA ALA A 182 40.76 -0.13 24.08
C ALA A 182 40.60 -0.09 25.61
N ALA A 183 41.18 -1.10 26.27
CA ALA A 183 41.32 -1.33 27.72
C ALA A 183 40.19 -2.08 28.47
N PRO A 184 40.53 -3.17 29.20
CA PRO A 184 39.65 -3.79 30.19
C PRO A 184 39.75 -3.04 31.52
N GLY A 185 38.61 -2.64 32.08
CA GLY A 185 38.56 -1.97 33.38
C GLY A 185 37.15 -2.00 33.97
N SER A 186 36.96 -2.92 34.92
CA SER A 186 35.76 -3.09 35.73
C SER A 186 35.35 -1.81 36.47
N SER A 187 34.05 -1.47 36.48
CA SER A 187 33.25 -1.19 37.71
C SER A 187 31.89 -0.55 37.37
N SER A 188 30.84 -1.07 38.00
CA SER A 188 29.49 -0.48 38.10
C SER A 188 29.51 0.80 38.96
N PRO A 189 28.50 1.67 38.84
CA PRO A 189 27.54 1.73 39.95
C PRO A 189 26.08 1.99 39.56
N THR A 190 25.21 1.50 40.46
CA THR A 190 23.78 1.76 40.64
C THR A 190 23.53 3.19 41.15
N GLY A 191 22.46 3.87 40.70
CA GLY A 191 22.11 5.20 41.24
C GLY A 191 20.86 5.87 40.64
N THR A 192 19.70 5.50 41.19
CA THR A 192 18.42 6.19 41.42
C THR A 192 18.18 7.67 41.03
N ALA A 193 16.97 7.90 40.48
CA ALA A 193 16.02 9.03 40.63
C ALA A 193 16.02 10.24 39.65
N ALA A 194 14.79 10.50 39.16
CA ALA A 194 14.30 11.63 38.39
C ALA A 194 14.20 12.95 39.20
N PRO A 195 14.00 14.09 38.52
CA PRO A 195 12.70 14.78 38.67
C PRO A 195 12.13 15.43 37.38
N GLN A 196 10.81 15.62 37.39
CA GLN A 196 9.92 16.23 36.37
C GLN A 196 10.16 17.74 36.15
N ALA A 197 9.85 18.23 34.94
CA ALA A 197 9.52 19.63 34.67
C ALA A 197 8.37 19.78 33.64
N LYS A 198 7.58 20.84 33.83
CA LYS A 198 6.24 21.17 33.29
C LYS A 198 6.24 21.79 31.86
N PRO A 199 5.05 21.93 31.22
CA PRO A 199 4.89 22.14 29.77
C PRO A 199 4.97 23.61 29.33
N SER A 200 5.33 23.84 28.06
CA SER A 200 5.26 25.16 27.42
C SER A 200 4.78 25.09 25.96
N ALA A 201 4.16 26.19 25.52
CA ALA A 201 3.14 26.32 24.50
C ALA A 201 3.62 26.32 23.04
N ALA A 202 2.70 25.98 22.13
CA ALA A 202 2.86 26.01 20.68
C ALA A 202 2.68 27.42 20.08
N PRO A 203 3.38 27.75 18.98
CA PRO A 203 2.94 28.77 18.04
C PRO A 203 2.41 28.13 16.74
N THR A 204 1.24 28.62 16.33
CA THR A 204 0.55 28.34 15.07
C THR A 204 1.20 29.10 13.92
N THR A 205 1.97 28.42 13.08
CA THR A 205 2.25 28.84 11.68
C THR A 205 2.43 27.59 10.82
N MET A 206 1.63 27.47 9.76
CA MET A 206 1.72 26.35 8.82
C MET A 206 3.13 26.30 8.19
N PRO A 207 3.85 25.16 8.24
CA PRO A 207 5.19 25.08 7.71
C PRO A 207 5.17 25.03 6.18
N LYS A 208 6.00 25.88 5.56
CA LYS A 208 6.40 25.81 4.15
C LYS A 208 6.83 24.37 3.83
N SER A 209 6.40 23.76 2.72
CA SER A 209 6.84 22.42 2.32
C SER A 209 8.04 22.48 1.37
N THR A 210 9.03 21.61 1.56
CA THR A 210 10.14 21.34 0.64
C THR A 210 9.95 19.97 -0.03
N ALA A 211 10.30 19.86 -1.30
CA ALA A 211 10.34 18.59 -2.02
C ALA A 211 11.71 17.95 -1.82
N VAL A 212 11.75 16.71 -1.33
CA VAL A 212 12.98 15.95 -1.11
C VAL A 212 12.93 14.67 -1.94
N THR A 213 14.00 14.37 -2.66
CA THR A 213 14.13 13.14 -3.46
C THR A 213 14.88 12.09 -2.63
N GLY A 214 14.24 10.96 -2.36
CA GLY A 214 14.85 9.82 -1.67
C GLY A 214 15.90 9.10 -2.52
N PRO A 215 16.70 8.20 -1.93
CA PRO A 215 17.74 7.43 -2.64
C PRO A 215 17.18 6.52 -3.73
N THR A 216 15.88 6.21 -3.68
CA THR A 216 15.13 5.48 -4.70
C THR A 216 14.64 6.37 -5.86
N GLY A 217 14.93 7.68 -5.84
CA GLY A 217 14.53 8.64 -6.86
C GLY A 217 13.10 9.18 -6.70
N ARG A 218 12.36 8.72 -5.69
CA ARG A 218 11.00 9.20 -5.41
C ARG A 218 11.04 10.56 -4.71
N THR A 219 10.32 11.54 -5.25
CA THR A 219 10.23 12.89 -4.67
C THR A 219 8.99 13.02 -3.78
N VAL A 220 9.18 13.49 -2.56
CA VAL A 220 8.12 13.64 -1.55
C VAL A 220 8.13 15.04 -0.95
N ASN A 221 6.95 15.60 -0.69
CA ASN A 221 6.78 16.91 -0.06
C ASN A 221 6.81 16.75 1.47
N ARG A 222 7.77 17.41 2.14
CA ARG A 222 7.93 17.40 3.59
C ARG A 222 7.88 18.83 4.15
N PRO A 223 7.49 19.06 5.42
CA PRO A 223 7.69 20.35 6.07
C PRO A 223 9.17 20.80 6.02
N TYR A 224 9.40 22.09 5.76
CA TYR A 224 10.71 22.72 5.65
C TYR A 224 11.56 22.46 6.89
N VAL A 225 12.74 21.89 6.69
CA VAL A 225 13.77 21.75 7.72
C VAL A 225 14.86 22.78 7.44
N ARG A 226 15.26 23.53 8.48
CA ARG A 226 16.30 24.56 8.38
C ARG A 226 17.64 23.91 7.99
N GLY A 227 18.06 24.07 6.73
CA GLY A 227 19.25 23.43 6.16
C GLY A 227 18.99 22.73 4.81
N ASP A 228 17.74 22.66 4.36
CA ASP A 228 17.42 22.30 2.97
C ASP A 228 17.86 23.45 2.05
N ASP A 229 19.12 23.44 1.60
CA ASP A 229 19.62 24.36 0.59
C ASP A 229 18.97 24.03 -0.77
N ASN A 230 18.53 25.08 -1.47
CA ASN A 230 17.81 25.03 -2.74
C ASN A 230 18.71 24.65 -3.93
#